data_AF-A0A9Q7VXF2-F1
#
_entry.id   AF-A0A9Q7VXF2-F1
#
_cell.length_a   1.000
_cell.length_b   1.000
_cell.length_c   1.000
_cell.angle_alpha   90.00
_cell.angle_beta   90.00
_cell.angle_gamma   90.00
#
_symmetry.space_group_name_H-M   'P 1'
#
loop_
_entity.id
_entity.type
_entity.pdbx_description
1 polymer ?
#
loop_
_entity_poly.entity_id
_entity_poly.type
_entity_poly.pdbx_seq_one_letter_code
_entity_poly.pdbx_strand_id
1 'polypeptide(L)'
;MQTLQRPTGTGPVAARALCLAQIGRGLACLLAGLLLMPLPALAGESPQAKLEAWLNKTSESIERFGDFKVYHRRDGSSPREITYKGQLYRPLNAWQITDVKPTGATRGGQPVLLATTIEWMGVGTVLIAVQNDTPLARILSPVKSKSEPDWGQPQPGRSDLLLFPEGARALVPSTGQVLWFDERLPGWGFSHYAMLVSVSPDNSSAAFLGKEGLLLSSAEQGVYAQLPISKELNLSQLWPLFNQAGDRARKALDEGRRIDQSRLHHALQVDWVGRQFSWQQVQGSWQLKGLGLNSSPLKKEH
;
A
#
# COMPACT_ATOMS: atom_id res chain seq x y z
N MET A 1 -22.78 -17.14 50.54
CA MET A 1 -24.18 -16.77 50.86
C MET A 1 -24.94 -16.57 49.57
N GLN A 2 -26.11 -17.22 49.50
CA GLN A 2 -27.23 -17.04 48.57
C GLN A 2 -27.02 -17.36 47.07
N THR A 3 -27.26 -18.64 46.79
CA THR A 3 -27.98 -19.24 45.66
C THR A 3 -29.30 -18.56 45.28
N LEU A 4 -29.73 -18.72 44.01
CA LEU A 4 -31.10 -19.08 43.54
C LEU A 4 -31.12 -18.97 41.99
N GLN A 5 -31.00 -20.05 41.21
CA GLN A 5 -32.03 -21.01 40.75
C GLN A 5 -33.22 -20.44 39.92
N ARG A 6 -33.40 -21.03 38.73
CA ARG A 6 -34.53 -20.95 37.77
C ARG A 6 -35.84 -21.50 38.35
N PRO A 7 -36.99 -21.21 37.69
CA PRO A 7 -37.75 -22.26 36.99
C PRO A 7 -38.30 -21.78 35.62
N THR A 8 -38.19 -22.51 34.49
CA THR A 8 -39.05 -23.61 33.96
C THR A 8 -40.57 -23.39 34.05
N GLY A 9 -41.24 -23.36 32.88
CA GLY A 9 -42.69 -23.49 32.76
C GLY A 9 -43.13 -23.67 31.30
N THR A 10 -43.45 -24.91 30.95
CA THR A 10 -44.02 -25.38 29.68
C THR A 10 -45.55 -25.35 29.69
N GLY A 11 -46.19 -25.10 28.54
CA GLY A 11 -47.45 -25.76 28.17
C GLY A 11 -48.77 -24.98 28.32
N PRO A 12 -49.90 -25.56 27.85
CA PRO A 12 -50.58 -25.09 26.63
C PRO A 12 -52.10 -24.89 26.81
N VAL A 13 -52.75 -23.99 26.06
CA VAL A 13 -54.20 -24.12 25.77
C VAL A 13 -54.54 -23.54 24.40
N ALA A 14 -54.78 -24.44 23.46
CA ALA A 14 -55.66 -24.20 22.32
C ALA A 14 -57.11 -24.16 22.84
N ALA A 15 -57.83 -23.06 22.63
CA ALA A 15 -59.30 -23.02 22.62
C ALA A 15 -59.78 -21.60 22.31
N ARG A 16 -59.97 -21.28 21.03
CA ARG A 16 -60.99 -20.33 20.53
C ARG A 16 -61.01 -20.35 19.00
N ALA A 17 -61.25 -21.55 18.47
CA ALA A 17 -61.95 -21.67 17.20
C ALA A 17 -63.45 -21.45 17.47
N LEU A 18 -64.16 -20.97 16.44
CA LEU A 18 -65.61 -21.03 16.26
C LEU A 18 -66.44 -19.98 17.01
N CYS A 19 -66.57 -18.81 16.42
CA CYS A 19 -67.91 -18.27 16.18
C CYS A 19 -67.88 -17.38 14.93
N LEU A 20 -68.86 -17.57 14.04
CA LEU A 20 -69.15 -16.77 12.85
C LEU A 20 -68.37 -17.14 11.56
N ALA A 21 -68.47 -18.42 11.19
CA ALA A 21 -68.66 -18.76 9.79
C ALA A 21 -70.15 -18.63 9.47
N GLN A 22 -70.47 -17.80 8.47
CA GLN A 22 -71.69 -17.72 7.65
C GLN A 22 -72.20 -16.28 7.58
N ILE A 23 -71.79 -15.58 6.51
CA ILE A 23 -72.62 -14.76 5.61
C ILE A 23 -71.67 -14.28 4.50
N GLY A 24 -72.05 -14.52 3.24
CA GLY A 24 -71.47 -13.77 2.12
C GLY A 24 -70.48 -14.49 1.19
N ARG A 25 -70.70 -15.78 0.87
CA ARG A 25 -70.21 -16.35 -0.39
C ARG A 25 -70.95 -15.66 -1.56
N GLY A 26 -70.40 -14.57 -2.06
CA GLY A 26 -71.02 -13.84 -3.18
C GLY A 26 -70.24 -12.64 -3.73
N LEU A 27 -69.11 -12.25 -3.12
CA LEU A 27 -68.32 -11.09 -3.56
C LEU A 27 -66.83 -11.39 -3.78
N ALA A 28 -66.45 -12.67 -3.87
CA ALA A 28 -65.05 -13.11 -3.94
C ALA A 28 -64.52 -13.33 -5.38
N CYS A 29 -65.33 -13.11 -6.42
CA CYS A 29 -64.93 -13.37 -7.82
C CYS A 29 -64.83 -12.14 -8.73
N LEU A 30 -64.95 -10.92 -8.19
CA LEU A 30 -64.76 -9.66 -8.96
C LEU A 30 -63.60 -8.78 -8.46
N LEU A 31 -62.75 -9.30 -7.56
CA LEU A 31 -61.51 -8.64 -7.12
C LEU A 31 -60.25 -9.47 -7.41
N ALA A 32 -60.37 -10.62 -8.07
CA ALA A 32 -59.25 -11.49 -8.43
C ALA A 32 -58.71 -11.25 -9.86
N GLY A 33 -59.23 -10.26 -10.59
CA GLY A 33 -58.88 -9.99 -12.00
C GLY A 33 -57.98 -8.77 -12.25
N LEU A 34 -57.51 -8.07 -11.21
CA LEU A 34 -56.86 -6.75 -11.35
C LEU A 34 -55.49 -6.62 -10.67
N LEU A 35 -54.81 -7.75 -10.37
CA LEU A 35 -53.48 -7.74 -9.74
C LEU A 35 -52.42 -8.60 -10.47
N LEU A 36 -52.61 -8.84 -11.77
CA LEU A 36 -51.58 -9.39 -12.66
C LEU A 36 -51.34 -8.47 -13.86
N MET A 37 -51.29 -7.17 -13.62
CA MET A 37 -50.54 -6.28 -14.48
C MET A 37 -49.07 -6.51 -14.15
N PRO A 38 -48.19 -6.86 -15.11
CA PRO A 38 -46.77 -6.74 -14.87
C PRO A 38 -46.55 -5.26 -14.58
N LEU A 39 -46.28 -4.92 -13.32
CA LEU A 39 -45.62 -3.66 -13.02
C LEU A 39 -44.44 -3.62 -13.99
N PRO A 40 -44.32 -2.62 -14.88
CA PRO A 40 -43.07 -2.44 -15.58
C PRO A 40 -42.05 -2.40 -14.45
N ALA A 41 -41.14 -3.38 -14.42
CA ALA A 41 -39.93 -3.21 -13.67
C ALA A 41 -39.37 -1.91 -14.24
N LEU A 42 -39.60 -0.81 -13.54
CA LEU A 42 -38.79 0.38 -13.67
C LEU A 42 -37.41 -0.19 -13.41
N ALA A 43 -36.71 -0.53 -14.49
CA ALA A 43 -35.31 -0.87 -14.49
C ALA A 43 -34.62 0.43 -14.10
N GLY A 44 -34.76 0.78 -12.81
CA GLY A 44 -34.05 1.86 -12.20
C GLY A 44 -32.59 1.54 -12.43
N GLU A 45 -31.85 2.51 -12.97
CA GLU A 45 -30.43 2.36 -13.18
C GLU A 45 -29.78 1.71 -11.96
N SER A 46 -28.98 0.68 -12.19
CA SER A 46 -28.28 -0.01 -11.11
C SER A 46 -27.47 1.01 -10.30
N PRO A 47 -27.27 0.80 -8.99
CA PRO A 47 -26.43 1.70 -8.19
C PRO A 47 -25.05 1.94 -8.81
N GLN A 48 -24.52 0.93 -9.50
CA GLN A 48 -23.28 1.01 -10.27
C GLN A 48 -23.39 1.95 -11.48
N ALA A 49 -24.46 1.83 -12.28
CA ALA A 49 -24.70 2.74 -13.41
C ALA A 49 -24.87 4.19 -12.96
N LYS A 50 -25.57 4.41 -11.83
CA LYS A 50 -25.71 5.74 -11.22
C LYS A 50 -24.37 6.32 -10.74
N LEU A 51 -23.55 5.50 -10.08
CA LEU A 51 -22.20 5.90 -9.65
C LEU A 51 -21.33 6.28 -10.86
N GLU A 52 -21.32 5.44 -11.90
CA GLU A 52 -20.53 5.67 -13.10
C GLU A 52 -21.00 6.92 -13.86
N ALA A 53 -22.31 7.12 -13.99
CA ALA A 53 -22.86 8.34 -14.57
C ALA A 53 -22.49 9.60 -13.78
N TRP A 54 -22.54 9.52 -12.44
CA TRP A 54 -22.11 10.61 -11.57
C TRP A 54 -20.62 10.92 -11.74
N LEU A 55 -19.76 9.91 -11.67
CA LEU A 55 -18.31 10.06 -11.84
C LEU A 55 -17.97 10.66 -13.20
N ASN A 56 -18.58 10.18 -14.28
CA ASN A 56 -18.38 10.74 -15.63
C ASN A 56 -18.79 12.21 -15.70
N LYS A 57 -19.89 12.59 -15.04
CA LYS A 57 -20.38 13.98 -15.04
C LYS A 57 -19.48 14.92 -14.24
N THR A 58 -18.92 14.46 -13.12
CA THR A 58 -18.12 15.29 -12.19
C THR A 58 -16.62 15.28 -12.48
N SER A 59 -16.17 14.43 -13.39
CA SER A 59 -14.77 14.36 -13.77
C SER A 59 -14.43 15.37 -14.86
N GLU A 60 -13.17 15.81 -14.85
CA GLU A 60 -12.52 16.53 -15.95
C GLU A 60 -11.84 15.55 -16.91
N SER A 61 -11.15 14.54 -16.39
CA SER A 61 -10.54 13.50 -17.21
C SER A 61 -10.68 12.12 -16.57
N ILE A 62 -10.56 11.10 -17.42
CA ILE A 62 -10.64 9.70 -17.03
C ILE A 62 -9.46 8.96 -17.64
N GLU A 63 -8.59 8.42 -16.81
CA GLU A 63 -7.50 7.54 -17.22
C GLU A 63 -7.92 6.08 -17.08
N ARG A 64 -7.49 5.22 -18.01
CA ARG A 64 -7.84 3.79 -18.03
C ARG A 64 -6.58 2.93 -17.99
N PHE A 65 -6.55 2.01 -17.04
CA PHE A 65 -5.49 1.03 -16.90
C PHE A 65 -6.11 -0.37 -16.79
N GLY A 66 -6.25 -1.06 -17.93
CA GLY A 66 -7.02 -2.30 -17.97
C GLY A 66 -8.47 -2.04 -17.52
N ASP A 67 -8.92 -2.82 -16.54
CA ASP A 67 -10.26 -2.66 -15.93
C ASP A 67 -10.32 -1.59 -14.84
N PHE A 68 -9.20 -0.94 -14.51
CA PHE A 68 -9.19 0.23 -13.65
C PHE A 68 -9.56 1.49 -14.44
N LYS A 69 -10.42 2.32 -13.85
CA LYS A 69 -10.66 3.70 -14.29
C LYS A 69 -10.31 4.66 -13.16
N VAL A 70 -9.52 5.67 -13.45
CA VAL A 70 -9.11 6.74 -12.53
C VAL A 70 -9.79 8.03 -12.98
N TYR A 71 -10.59 8.60 -12.09
CA TYR A 71 -11.41 9.79 -12.34
C TYR A 71 -10.76 11.00 -11.70
N HIS A 72 -10.48 12.03 -12.50
CA HIS A 72 -9.86 13.28 -12.06
C HIS A 72 -10.94 14.32 -11.89
N ARG A 73 -11.05 14.92 -10.71
CA ARG A 73 -12.10 15.91 -10.41
C ARG A 73 -11.84 17.21 -11.16
N ARG A 74 -12.93 17.83 -11.62
CA ARG A 74 -12.90 19.06 -12.44
C ARG A 74 -12.37 20.30 -11.75
N ASP A 75 -12.37 20.31 -10.42
CA ASP A 75 -11.82 21.42 -9.63
C ASP A 75 -10.29 21.30 -9.44
N GLY A 76 -9.64 20.34 -10.11
CA GLY A 76 -8.22 20.03 -9.93
C GLY A 76 -7.89 19.55 -8.51
N SER A 77 -8.90 19.37 -7.65
CA SER A 77 -8.69 18.98 -6.27
C SER A 77 -8.54 17.47 -6.18
N SER A 78 -7.56 17.03 -5.38
CA SER A 78 -7.59 15.66 -4.87
C SER A 78 -8.72 15.56 -3.84
N PRO A 79 -9.55 14.49 -3.81
CA PRO A 79 -9.22 13.14 -4.25
C PRO A 79 -9.62 12.76 -5.68
N ARG A 80 -8.81 11.91 -6.31
CA ARG A 80 -9.22 11.07 -7.43
C ARG A 80 -10.07 9.91 -6.93
N GLU A 81 -11.01 9.44 -7.75
CA GLU A 81 -11.73 8.20 -7.49
C GLU A 81 -11.19 7.10 -8.40
N ILE A 82 -11.05 5.88 -7.89
CA ILE A 82 -10.67 4.71 -8.69
C ILE A 82 -11.85 3.75 -8.71
N THR A 83 -12.14 3.19 -9.88
CA THR A 83 -13.02 2.02 -9.98
C THR A 83 -12.27 0.85 -10.58
N TYR A 84 -12.67 -0.38 -10.21
CA TYR A 84 -12.25 -1.62 -10.84
C TYR A 84 -13.50 -2.38 -11.29
N LYS A 85 -13.61 -2.68 -12.59
CA LYS A 85 -14.84 -3.26 -13.20
C LYS A 85 -16.12 -2.50 -12.84
N GLY A 86 -16.00 -1.17 -12.75
CA GLY A 86 -17.08 -0.23 -12.43
C GLY A 86 -17.49 -0.20 -10.95
N GLN A 87 -16.84 -0.97 -10.08
CA GLN A 87 -17.02 -0.88 -8.62
C GLN A 87 -16.01 0.11 -8.03
N LEU A 88 -16.42 0.94 -7.07
CA LEU A 88 -15.51 1.85 -6.38
C LEU A 88 -14.44 1.06 -5.63
N TYR A 89 -13.18 1.45 -5.80
CA TYR A 89 -12.05 0.84 -5.12
C TYR A 89 -11.26 1.90 -4.34
N ARG A 90 -11.12 1.68 -3.04
CA ARG A 90 -10.31 2.50 -2.14
C ARG A 90 -9.15 1.67 -1.59
N PRO A 91 -7.93 1.84 -2.10
CA PRO A 91 -6.76 1.12 -1.60
C PRO A 91 -6.64 1.32 -0.08
N LEU A 92 -6.70 0.23 0.68
CA LEU A 92 -6.61 0.26 2.15
C LEU A 92 -7.60 1.23 2.81
N ASN A 93 -8.80 1.42 2.23
CA ASN A 93 -9.80 2.38 2.70
C ASN A 93 -9.33 3.85 2.75
N ALA A 94 -8.29 4.20 1.98
CA ALA A 94 -7.75 5.55 1.95
C ALA A 94 -8.85 6.61 1.74
N TRP A 95 -8.78 7.68 2.53
CA TRP A 95 -9.69 8.81 2.43
C TRP A 95 -9.51 9.57 1.12
N GLN A 96 -8.27 9.65 0.64
CA GLN A 96 -7.92 10.41 -0.55
C GLN A 96 -6.85 9.68 -1.36
N ILE A 97 -7.01 9.70 -2.68
CA ILE A 97 -6.02 9.25 -3.65
C ILE A 97 -5.56 10.49 -4.41
N THR A 98 -4.26 10.76 -4.43
CA THR A 98 -3.70 11.97 -5.05
C THR A 98 -3.17 11.70 -6.45
N ASP A 99 -2.63 10.51 -6.69
CA ASP A 99 -2.06 10.14 -7.98
C ASP A 99 -2.03 8.62 -8.17
N VAL A 100 -2.03 8.19 -9.43
CA VAL A 100 -2.00 6.78 -9.85
C VAL A 100 -1.16 6.67 -11.11
N LYS A 101 -0.25 5.71 -11.15
CA LYS A 101 0.58 5.44 -12.33
C LYS A 101 0.82 3.94 -12.53
N PRO A 102 0.88 3.44 -13.77
CA PRO A 102 1.23 2.05 -14.03
C PRO A 102 2.72 1.80 -13.77
N THR A 103 3.08 0.58 -13.33
CA THR A 103 4.49 0.19 -13.17
C THR A 103 5.10 -0.41 -14.45
N GLY A 104 4.26 -0.77 -15.42
CA GLY A 104 4.62 -1.55 -16.61
C GLY A 104 4.46 -3.07 -16.43
N ALA A 105 4.31 -3.57 -15.20
CA ALA A 105 4.00 -4.97 -14.94
C ALA A 105 2.51 -5.29 -15.13
N THR A 106 2.23 -6.56 -15.39
CA THR A 106 0.87 -7.11 -15.40
C THR A 106 0.78 -8.32 -14.47
N ARG A 107 -0.37 -8.46 -13.80
CA ARG A 107 -0.68 -9.60 -12.93
C ARG A 107 -2.16 -9.93 -13.04
N GLY A 108 -2.47 -11.20 -13.29
CA GLY A 108 -3.86 -11.64 -13.53
C GLY A 108 -4.52 -10.94 -14.72
N GLY A 109 -3.74 -10.61 -15.76
CA GLY A 109 -4.22 -9.88 -16.95
C GLY A 109 -4.45 -8.38 -16.73
N GLN A 110 -4.18 -7.85 -15.54
CA GLN A 110 -4.40 -6.45 -15.19
C GLN A 110 -3.08 -5.74 -14.92
N PRO A 111 -2.98 -4.42 -15.19
CA PRO A 111 -1.79 -3.67 -14.87
C PRO A 111 -1.58 -3.60 -13.35
N VAL A 112 -0.32 -3.67 -12.94
CA VAL A 112 0.09 -3.31 -11.58
C VAL A 112 0.26 -1.80 -11.53
N LEU A 113 -0.34 -1.17 -10.52
CA LEU A 113 -0.35 0.28 -10.36
C LEU A 113 0.40 0.69 -9.08
N LEU A 114 1.02 1.85 -9.11
CA LEU A 114 1.38 2.60 -7.92
C LEU A 114 0.34 3.69 -7.69
N ALA A 115 -0.09 3.85 -6.46
CA ALA A 115 -0.96 4.96 -6.08
C ALA A 115 -0.43 5.66 -4.83
N THR A 116 -0.67 6.95 -4.75
CA THR A 116 -0.40 7.75 -3.57
C THR A 116 -1.70 8.06 -2.88
N THR A 117 -1.75 7.68 -1.62
CA THR A 117 -2.96 7.70 -0.80
C THR A 117 -2.77 8.64 0.38
N ILE A 118 -3.85 8.91 1.10
CA ILE A 118 -3.87 9.66 2.35
C ILE A 118 -5.02 9.10 3.19
N GLU A 119 -4.76 8.82 4.46
CA GLU A 119 -5.77 8.42 5.45
C GLU A 119 -5.50 9.16 6.77
N TRP A 120 -6.49 9.20 7.66
CA TRP A 120 -6.43 9.84 8.98
C TRP A 120 -5.27 9.35 9.87
N MET A 121 -4.91 8.07 9.77
CA MET A 121 -3.75 7.48 10.46
C MET A 121 -2.57 7.15 9.53
N GLY A 122 -2.65 7.61 8.27
CA GLY A 122 -1.60 7.52 7.24
C GLY A 122 -1.77 6.39 6.24
N VAL A 123 -1.58 6.67 4.93
CA VAL A 123 -1.29 5.65 3.88
C VAL A 123 -0.47 6.26 2.75
N GLY A 124 0.82 5.96 2.60
CA GLY A 124 1.72 6.68 1.68
C GLY A 124 1.62 6.24 0.23
N THR A 125 2.67 5.57 -0.23
CA THR A 125 2.68 4.98 -1.57
C THR A 125 2.34 3.52 -1.44
N VAL A 126 1.37 3.09 -2.25
CA VAL A 126 0.88 1.70 -2.26
C VAL A 126 1.05 1.09 -3.65
N LEU A 127 1.33 -0.20 -3.68
CA LEU A 127 1.22 -1.03 -4.86
C LEU A 127 -0.19 -1.61 -4.93
N ILE A 128 -0.88 -1.47 -6.06
CA ILE A 128 -2.16 -2.10 -6.36
C ILE A 128 -1.92 -3.19 -7.40
N ALA A 129 -2.28 -4.42 -7.07
CA ALA A 129 -2.23 -5.54 -7.99
C ALA A 129 -3.52 -6.37 -7.88
N VAL A 130 -3.93 -7.01 -8.98
CA VAL A 130 -5.11 -7.86 -9.00
C VAL A 130 -4.72 -9.30 -8.70
N GLN A 131 -5.44 -9.91 -7.77
CA GLN A 131 -5.31 -11.33 -7.44
C GLN A 131 -6.72 -11.91 -7.33
N ASN A 132 -7.01 -12.97 -8.08
CA ASN A 132 -8.32 -13.62 -8.12
C ASN A 132 -9.46 -12.61 -8.36
N ASP A 133 -9.30 -11.76 -9.37
CA ASP A 133 -10.25 -10.70 -9.74
C ASP A 133 -10.51 -9.64 -8.65
N THR A 134 -9.67 -9.59 -7.63
CA THR A 134 -9.77 -8.63 -6.52
C THR A 134 -8.56 -7.70 -6.54
N PRO A 135 -8.76 -6.38 -6.59
CA PRO A 135 -7.66 -5.42 -6.45
C PRO A 135 -7.20 -5.41 -4.98
N LEU A 136 -5.92 -5.69 -4.76
CA LEU A 136 -5.27 -5.68 -3.45
C LEU A 136 -4.21 -4.60 -3.40
N ALA A 137 -4.12 -3.92 -2.26
CA ALA A 137 -3.12 -2.88 -2.01
C ALA A 137 -2.07 -3.36 -1.00
N ARG A 138 -0.81 -2.94 -1.20
CA ARG A 138 0.30 -3.16 -0.26
C ARG A 138 1.04 -1.85 -0.05
N ILE A 139 1.32 -1.52 1.22
CA ILE A 139 2.08 -0.31 1.57
C ILE A 139 3.55 -0.51 1.17
N LEU A 140 4.10 0.46 0.43
CA LEU A 140 5.52 0.54 0.09
C LEU A 140 6.25 1.59 0.92
N SER A 141 5.60 2.73 1.18
CA SER A 141 6.15 3.80 2.02
C SER A 141 5.02 4.48 2.82
N PRO A 142 5.29 4.98 4.03
CA PRO A 142 4.35 5.83 4.78
C PRO A 142 4.11 7.20 4.10
N VAL A 143 2.98 7.87 4.42
CA VAL A 143 2.77 9.29 4.05
C VAL A 143 3.61 10.13 5.00
N LYS A 144 4.35 11.08 4.47
CA LYS A 144 4.89 12.20 5.25
C LYS A 144 4.40 13.56 4.77
N SER A 145 4.05 13.67 3.49
CA SER A 145 3.51 14.89 2.90
C SER A 145 2.54 14.57 1.77
N LYS A 146 1.49 15.39 1.61
CA LYS A 146 0.57 15.31 0.46
C LYS A 146 1.22 15.81 -0.83
N SER A 147 2.05 16.85 -0.72
CA SER A 147 2.71 17.49 -1.87
C SER A 147 3.90 16.67 -2.38
N GLU A 148 4.41 15.77 -1.55
CA GLU A 148 5.60 15.00 -1.83
C GLU A 148 5.36 13.56 -1.41
N PRO A 149 4.79 12.74 -2.28
CA PRO A 149 4.78 11.30 -2.08
C PRO A 149 6.15 10.68 -2.33
N ASP A 150 6.43 9.56 -1.67
CA ASP A 150 7.61 8.74 -1.99
C ASP A 150 7.30 7.79 -3.14
N TRP A 151 7.75 8.12 -4.35
CA TRP A 151 7.55 7.24 -5.51
C TRP A 151 8.56 6.09 -5.61
N GLY A 152 9.44 5.96 -4.62
CA GLY A 152 10.60 5.10 -4.67
C GLY A 152 11.71 5.75 -5.48
N GLN A 153 12.94 5.44 -5.10
CA GLN A 153 14.14 5.92 -5.78
C GLN A 153 14.90 4.77 -6.43
N PRO A 154 15.42 4.93 -7.66
CA PRO A 154 16.27 3.93 -8.26
C PRO A 154 17.47 3.61 -7.37
N GLN A 155 17.85 2.35 -7.26
CA GLN A 155 19.09 1.98 -6.61
C GLN A 155 20.28 2.41 -7.49
N PRO A 156 21.33 3.04 -6.93
CA PRO A 156 22.55 3.31 -7.69
C PRO A 156 23.13 2.04 -8.31
N GLY A 157 23.42 2.10 -9.61
CA GLY A 157 23.90 0.95 -10.40
C GLY A 157 22.84 -0.10 -10.74
N ARG A 158 21.58 0.09 -10.33
CA ARG A 158 20.49 -0.87 -10.53
C ARG A 158 19.14 -0.17 -10.77
N SER A 159 18.85 0.15 -12.03
CA SER A 159 17.64 0.90 -12.44
C SER A 159 16.38 0.04 -12.57
N ASP A 160 16.48 -1.29 -12.52
CA ASP A 160 15.34 -2.22 -12.54
C ASP A 160 14.59 -2.31 -11.21
N LEU A 161 15.03 -1.56 -10.19
CA LEU A 161 14.51 -1.62 -8.83
C LEU A 161 14.32 -0.23 -8.25
N LEU A 162 13.20 -0.03 -7.54
CA LEU A 162 12.90 1.14 -6.75
C LEU A 162 13.00 0.81 -5.25
N LEU A 163 13.80 1.58 -4.53
CA LEU A 163 13.92 1.52 -3.07
C LEU A 163 12.90 2.46 -2.44
N PHE A 164 12.20 1.98 -1.41
CA PHE A 164 11.36 2.77 -0.50
C PHE A 164 12.03 2.73 0.87
N PRO A 165 12.97 3.65 1.12
CA PRO A 165 13.94 3.50 2.21
C PRO A 165 13.28 3.40 3.59
N GLU A 166 12.27 4.24 3.83
CA GLU A 166 11.57 4.33 5.11
C GLU A 166 10.56 3.21 5.33
N GLY A 167 9.97 2.69 4.26
CA GLY A 167 9.04 1.57 4.33
C GLY A 167 9.73 0.22 4.45
N ALA A 168 11.07 0.17 4.36
CA ALA A 168 11.83 -1.07 4.30
C ALA A 168 11.34 -2.00 3.18
N ARG A 169 11.00 -1.43 2.01
CA ARG A 169 10.50 -2.16 0.84
C ARG A 169 11.29 -1.79 -0.40
N ALA A 170 11.40 -2.75 -1.31
CA ALA A 170 11.78 -2.48 -2.70
C ALA A 170 10.72 -3.00 -3.65
N LEU A 171 10.64 -2.39 -4.83
CA LEU A 171 9.74 -2.80 -5.90
C LEU A 171 10.57 -3.07 -7.15
N VAL A 172 10.34 -4.21 -7.79
CA VAL A 172 10.80 -4.50 -9.15
C VAL A 172 9.67 -4.10 -10.10
N PRO A 173 9.72 -2.93 -10.77
CA PRO A 173 8.55 -2.38 -11.47
C PRO A 173 8.08 -3.23 -12.64
N SER A 174 9.01 -3.92 -13.30
CA SER A 174 8.76 -4.79 -14.46
C SER A 174 7.96 -6.05 -14.14
N THR A 175 8.04 -6.54 -12.90
CA THR A 175 7.31 -7.73 -12.43
C THR A 175 6.21 -7.40 -11.43
N GLY A 176 6.24 -6.20 -10.83
CA GLY A 176 5.36 -5.83 -9.72
C GLY A 176 5.72 -6.56 -8.43
N GLN A 177 6.89 -7.20 -8.35
CA GLN A 177 7.35 -7.90 -7.17
C GLN A 177 7.77 -6.90 -6.09
N VAL A 178 7.15 -7.01 -4.92
CA VAL A 178 7.59 -6.30 -3.71
C VAL A 178 8.58 -7.18 -2.96
N LEU A 179 9.78 -6.66 -2.73
CA LEU A 179 10.78 -7.27 -1.88
C LEU A 179 10.66 -6.69 -0.48
N TRP A 180 10.70 -7.57 0.51
CA TRP A 180 10.64 -7.24 1.93
C TRP A 180 11.70 -8.05 2.65
N PHE A 181 12.33 -7.42 3.63
CA PHE A 181 13.39 -7.99 4.44
C PHE A 181 13.15 -7.56 5.88
N ASP A 182 13.60 -8.36 6.84
CA ASP A 182 13.45 -8.05 8.27
C ASP A 182 14.74 -7.43 8.79
N GLU A 183 14.74 -6.14 9.06
CA GLU A 183 15.90 -5.41 9.60
C GLU A 183 15.99 -5.46 11.14
N ARG A 184 15.07 -6.15 11.82
CA ARG A 184 15.04 -6.21 13.27
C ARG A 184 16.09 -7.18 13.80
N LEU A 185 16.82 -6.73 14.82
CA LEU A 185 17.67 -7.60 15.62
C LEU A 185 16.83 -8.34 16.68
N PRO A 186 17.18 -9.59 17.04
CA PRO A 186 16.50 -10.31 18.12
C PRO A 186 16.44 -9.47 19.41
N GLY A 187 15.26 -9.39 20.02
CA GLY A 187 15.02 -8.62 21.26
C GLY A 187 14.73 -7.13 21.05
N TRP A 188 14.74 -6.62 19.82
CA TRP A 188 14.37 -5.24 19.50
C TRP A 188 12.86 -5.18 19.15
N GLY A 189 12.15 -4.20 19.72
CA GLY A 189 10.68 -4.06 19.61
C GLY A 189 10.17 -3.62 18.22
N PHE A 190 8.94 -3.11 18.16
CA PHE A 190 8.16 -2.87 16.92
C PHE A 190 8.60 -1.69 16.02
N SER A 191 9.69 -0.98 16.34
CA SER A 191 10.09 0.22 15.57
C SER A 191 11.15 -0.12 14.50
N HIS A 192 10.94 0.33 13.27
CA HIS A 192 11.94 0.30 12.21
C HIS A 192 13.08 1.29 12.54
N TYR A 193 14.29 0.80 12.81
CA TYR A 193 15.45 1.63 13.21
C TYR A 193 16.43 1.91 12.06
N ALA A 194 16.31 1.20 10.95
CA ALA A 194 17.25 1.28 9.85
C ALA A 194 16.51 1.42 8.52
N MET A 195 17.09 2.19 7.62
CA MET A 195 16.52 2.57 6.34
C MET A 195 17.05 1.66 5.24
N LEU A 196 16.20 1.14 4.35
CA LEU A 196 16.65 0.33 3.22
C LEU A 196 17.48 1.17 2.24
N VAL A 197 18.71 0.77 1.98
CA VAL A 197 19.64 1.52 1.12
C VAL A 197 20.19 0.76 -0.07
N SER A 198 20.10 -0.57 -0.07
CA SER A 198 20.53 -1.39 -1.21
C SER A 198 19.93 -2.79 -1.15
N VAL A 199 19.77 -3.44 -2.30
CA VAL A 199 19.34 -4.82 -2.50
C VAL A 199 20.35 -5.52 -3.42
N SER A 200 20.72 -6.76 -3.08
CA SER A 200 21.65 -7.58 -3.86
C SER A 200 21.12 -7.84 -5.28
N PRO A 201 22.00 -8.08 -6.27
CA PRO A 201 21.57 -8.29 -7.66
C PRO A 201 20.56 -9.44 -7.87
N ASP A 202 20.59 -10.48 -7.03
CA ASP A 202 19.65 -11.61 -7.08
C ASP A 202 18.41 -11.42 -6.19
N ASN A 203 18.21 -10.24 -5.60
CA ASN A 203 17.12 -9.91 -4.67
C ASN A 203 17.10 -10.72 -3.36
N SER A 204 18.14 -11.51 -3.04
CA SER A 204 18.14 -12.36 -1.83
C SER A 204 18.44 -11.59 -0.55
N SER A 205 19.19 -10.49 -0.67
CA SER A 205 19.73 -9.75 0.46
C SER A 205 19.48 -8.26 0.32
N ALA A 206 19.35 -7.58 1.46
CA ALA A 206 19.21 -6.14 1.57
C ALA A 206 20.23 -5.58 2.56
N ALA A 207 20.62 -4.33 2.33
CA ALA A 207 21.41 -3.53 3.24
C ALA A 207 20.55 -2.38 3.77
N PHE A 208 20.60 -2.21 5.09
CA PHE A 208 19.89 -1.17 5.82
C PHE A 208 20.88 -0.26 6.53
N LEU A 209 20.75 1.06 6.36
CA LEU A 209 21.55 2.05 7.09
C LEU A 209 20.85 2.40 8.39
N GLY A 210 21.49 2.05 9.51
CA GLY A 210 21.10 2.45 10.85
C GLY A 210 22.14 3.36 11.51
N LYS A 211 21.93 3.66 12.80
CA LYS A 211 22.81 4.54 13.58
C LYS A 211 24.24 4.01 13.71
N GLU A 212 24.40 2.70 13.89
CA GLU A 212 25.68 2.04 14.16
C GLU A 212 26.36 1.50 12.89
N GLY A 213 25.75 1.68 11.71
CA GLY A 213 26.28 1.22 10.43
C GLY A 213 25.25 0.50 9.58
N LEU A 214 25.72 -0.46 8.78
CA LEU A 214 24.88 -1.23 7.86
C LEU A 214 24.45 -2.56 8.48
N LEU A 215 23.17 -2.88 8.40
CA LEU A 215 22.61 -4.18 8.72
C LEU A 215 22.28 -4.91 7.43
N LEU A 216 22.69 -6.16 7.30
CA LEU A 216 22.43 -6.98 6.14
C LEU A 216 21.39 -8.02 6.50
N SER A 217 20.33 -8.08 5.72
CA SER A 217 19.17 -8.93 5.99
C SER A 217 18.75 -9.73 4.76
N SER A 218 18.18 -10.90 4.99
CA SER A 218 17.49 -11.70 3.98
C SER A 218 16.05 -11.95 4.41
N ALA A 219 15.18 -12.30 3.47
CA ALA A 219 13.78 -12.60 3.78
C ALA A 219 13.63 -13.84 4.69
N GLU A 220 14.58 -14.78 4.63
CA GLU A 220 14.52 -16.06 5.36
C GLU A 220 15.20 -15.99 6.73
N GLN A 221 16.35 -15.33 6.82
CA GLN A 221 17.19 -15.33 8.04
C GLN A 221 17.08 -14.04 8.86
N GLY A 222 16.39 -13.02 8.34
CA GLY A 222 16.47 -11.67 8.90
C GLY A 222 17.91 -11.15 8.84
N VAL A 223 18.30 -10.34 9.82
CA VAL A 223 19.64 -9.77 9.90
C VAL A 223 20.70 -10.86 10.12
N TYR A 224 21.57 -11.05 9.13
CA TYR A 224 22.62 -12.07 9.13
C TYR A 224 24.05 -11.50 9.23
N ALA A 225 24.23 -10.21 8.98
CA ALA A 225 25.53 -9.55 9.11
C ALA A 225 25.37 -8.07 9.47
N GLN A 226 26.42 -7.48 10.05
CA GLN A 226 26.52 -6.06 10.34
C GLN A 226 27.87 -5.55 9.84
N LEU A 227 27.89 -4.38 9.19
CA LEU A 227 29.11 -3.65 8.90
C LEU A 227 29.10 -2.35 9.71
N PRO A 228 29.88 -2.25 10.79
CA PRO A 228 29.92 -1.04 11.59
C PRO A 228 30.52 0.11 10.77
N ILE A 229 29.86 1.26 10.82
CA ILE A 229 30.42 2.51 10.28
C ILE A 229 31.00 3.29 11.45
N SER A 230 32.28 3.69 11.35
CA SER A 230 32.93 4.41 12.45
C SER A 230 32.25 5.76 12.70
N LYS A 231 32.31 6.24 13.94
CA LYS A 231 31.74 7.54 14.32
C LYS A 231 32.38 8.68 13.52
N GLU A 232 33.68 8.59 13.28
CA GLU A 232 34.45 9.54 12.50
C GLU A 232 33.95 9.60 11.05
N LEU A 233 33.65 8.43 10.46
CA LEU A 233 33.10 8.37 9.11
C LEU A 233 31.67 8.92 9.07
N ASN A 234 30.84 8.58 10.06
CA ASN A 234 29.48 9.12 10.16
C ASN A 234 29.50 10.66 10.21
N LEU A 235 30.33 11.25 11.09
CA LEU A 235 30.47 12.69 11.23
C LEU A 235 31.05 13.37 9.99
N SER A 236 32.01 12.75 9.31
CA SER A 236 32.70 13.36 8.17
C SER A 236 31.99 13.14 6.82
N GLN A 237 31.16 12.11 6.67
CA GLN A 237 30.56 11.72 5.38
C GLN A 237 29.04 11.71 5.38
N LEU A 238 28.39 11.21 6.44
CA LEU A 238 26.92 11.11 6.49
C LEU A 238 26.28 12.37 7.04
N TRP A 239 26.81 12.95 8.13
CA TRP A 239 26.28 14.19 8.70
C TRP A 239 26.24 15.37 7.72
N PRO A 240 27.24 15.59 6.85
CA PRO A 240 27.17 16.64 5.83
C PRO A 240 26.00 16.49 4.84
N LEU A 241 25.48 15.28 4.63
CA LEU A 241 24.31 15.05 3.76
C LEU A 241 23.04 15.67 4.34
N PHE A 242 22.92 15.71 5.66
CA PHE A 242 21.80 16.38 6.33
C PHE A 242 21.84 17.89 6.09
N ASN A 243 23.01 18.51 6.22
CA ASN A 243 23.20 19.93 5.92
C ASN A 243 22.92 20.22 4.44
N GLN A 244 23.44 19.38 3.55
CA GLN A 244 23.18 19.49 2.11
C GLN A 244 21.70 19.39 1.78
N ALA A 245 20.96 18.47 2.41
CA ALA A 245 19.51 18.37 2.25
C ALA A 245 18.81 19.64 2.74
N GLY A 246 19.22 20.20 3.88
CA GLY A 246 18.68 21.43 4.42
C GLY A 246 18.90 22.64 3.50
N ASP A 247 20.09 22.80 2.96
CA ASP A 247 20.40 23.92 2.05
C ASP A 247 19.65 23.79 0.73
N ARG A 248 19.51 22.58 0.19
CA ARG A 248 18.70 22.33 -1.02
C ARG A 248 17.21 22.57 -0.77
N ALA A 249 16.69 22.16 0.38
CA ALA A 249 15.30 22.40 0.75
C ALA A 249 15.02 23.91 0.94
N ARG A 250 15.95 24.64 1.57
CA ARG A 250 15.86 26.11 1.71
C ARG A 250 15.88 26.80 0.35
N LYS A 251 16.81 26.42 -0.53
CA LYS A 251 16.88 26.97 -1.89
C LYS A 251 15.58 26.71 -2.67
N ALA A 252 15.02 25.50 -2.58
CA ALA A 252 13.75 25.19 -3.22
C ALA A 252 12.62 26.09 -2.69
N LEU A 253 12.60 26.34 -1.37
CA LEU A 253 11.63 27.23 -0.74
C LEU A 253 11.76 28.67 -1.25
N ASP A 254 12.99 29.18 -1.39
CA ASP A 254 13.25 30.50 -1.98
C ASP A 254 12.76 30.60 -3.43
N GLU A 255 12.73 29.48 -4.16
CA GLU A 255 12.19 29.35 -5.52
C GLU A 255 10.66 29.04 -5.53
N GLY A 256 9.98 29.09 -4.39
CA GLY A 256 8.54 28.84 -4.26
C GLY A 256 8.14 27.36 -4.31
N ARG A 257 9.09 26.44 -4.18
CA ARG A 257 8.87 24.98 -4.18
C ARG A 257 9.10 24.39 -2.78
N ARG A 258 8.31 23.38 -2.40
CA ARG A 258 8.53 22.66 -1.14
C ARG A 258 9.27 21.35 -1.44
N ILE A 259 10.27 21.05 -0.61
CA ILE A 259 10.98 19.76 -0.57
C ILE A 259 11.06 19.30 0.89
N ASP A 260 10.72 18.05 1.13
CA ASP A 260 10.87 17.31 2.37
C ASP A 260 12.36 17.02 2.56
N GLN A 261 12.96 17.81 3.44
CA GLN A 261 14.37 17.68 3.80
C GLN A 261 14.70 16.27 4.30
N SER A 262 13.81 15.61 5.06
CA SER A 262 14.05 14.27 5.58
C SER A 262 14.16 13.28 4.42
N ARG A 263 13.25 13.36 3.45
CA ARG A 263 13.30 12.48 2.29
C ARG A 263 14.52 12.77 1.41
N LEU A 264 14.83 14.04 1.19
CA LEU A 264 16.03 14.41 0.44
C LEU A 264 17.30 13.91 1.13
N HIS A 265 17.38 13.99 2.46
CA HIS A 265 18.49 13.44 3.24
C HIS A 265 18.60 11.92 3.06
N HIS A 266 17.48 11.19 3.18
CA HIS A 266 17.44 9.74 2.94
C HIS A 266 17.88 9.36 1.52
N ALA A 267 17.46 10.14 0.52
CA ALA A 267 17.89 9.93 -0.86
C ALA A 267 19.40 10.12 -1.03
N LEU A 268 19.96 11.19 -0.45
CA LEU A 268 21.39 11.43 -0.46
C LEU A 268 22.18 10.32 0.26
N GLN A 269 21.64 9.75 1.34
CA GLN A 269 22.26 8.62 2.04
C GLN A 269 22.27 7.35 1.19
N VAL A 270 21.18 7.06 0.45
CA VAL A 270 21.15 5.93 -0.49
C VAL A 270 22.15 6.11 -1.62
N ASP A 271 22.20 7.29 -2.22
CA ASP A 271 23.19 7.63 -3.24
C ASP A 271 24.62 7.47 -2.71
N TRP A 272 24.88 7.93 -1.48
CA TRP A 272 26.17 7.79 -0.85
C TRP A 272 26.54 6.31 -0.64
N VAL A 273 25.65 5.50 -0.05
CA VAL A 273 25.90 4.07 0.17
C VAL A 273 26.17 3.37 -1.17
N GLY A 274 25.38 3.65 -2.21
CA GLY A 274 25.55 3.05 -3.52
C GLY A 274 26.85 3.44 -4.24
N ARG A 275 27.51 4.53 -3.84
CA ARG A 275 28.85 4.91 -4.34
C ARG A 275 29.97 4.28 -3.53
N GLN A 276 29.77 4.08 -2.24
CA GLN A 276 30.81 3.59 -1.33
C GLN A 276 30.84 2.07 -1.22
N PHE A 277 29.70 1.40 -1.42
CA PHE A 277 29.53 -0.02 -1.27
C PHE A 277 29.05 -0.67 -2.55
N SER A 278 29.53 -1.89 -2.80
CA SER A 278 29.15 -2.72 -3.93
C SER A 278 28.86 -4.15 -3.47
N TRP A 279 27.88 -4.78 -4.09
CA TRP A 279 27.62 -6.21 -3.91
C TRP A 279 28.62 -7.02 -4.75
N GLN A 280 29.28 -7.98 -4.12
CA GLN A 280 30.24 -8.89 -4.75
C GLN A 280 29.83 -10.33 -4.49
N GLN A 281 29.93 -11.16 -5.52
CA GLN A 281 29.60 -12.57 -5.41
C GLN A 281 30.77 -13.34 -4.79
N VAL A 282 30.52 -14.05 -3.68
CA VAL A 282 31.51 -14.85 -2.96
C VAL A 282 30.87 -16.20 -2.61
N GLN A 283 31.46 -17.30 -3.06
CA GLN A 283 31.01 -18.67 -2.75
C GLN A 283 29.51 -18.90 -3.03
N GLY A 284 28.99 -18.36 -4.14
CA GLY A 284 27.58 -18.55 -4.53
C GLY A 284 26.57 -17.73 -3.71
N SER A 285 27.05 -16.74 -2.96
CA SER A 285 26.27 -15.79 -2.15
C SER A 285 26.76 -14.36 -2.36
N TRP A 286 26.04 -13.37 -1.84
CA TRP A 286 26.38 -11.95 -1.97
C TRP A 286 26.98 -11.40 -0.68
N GLN A 287 28.11 -10.70 -0.85
CA GLN A 287 28.80 -9.93 0.17
C GLN A 287 28.74 -8.46 -0.23
N LEU A 288 28.33 -7.59 0.71
CA LEU A 288 28.49 -6.15 0.56
C LEU A 288 29.91 -5.75 0.98
N LYS A 289 30.59 -4.96 0.14
CA LYS A 289 31.96 -4.49 0.34
C LYS A 289 32.09 -3.00 0.02
N GLY A 290 32.81 -2.27 0.86
CA GLY A 290 33.05 -0.83 0.68
C GLY A 290 33.84 -0.24 1.83
N LEU A 291 34.60 0.84 1.58
CA LEU A 291 35.33 1.57 2.62
C LEU A 291 36.30 0.69 3.46
N GLY A 292 36.88 -0.35 2.84
CA GLY A 292 37.74 -1.33 3.54
C GLY A 292 36.98 -2.34 4.41
N LEU A 293 35.64 -2.27 4.46
CA LEU A 293 34.77 -3.19 5.17
C LEU A 293 34.24 -4.28 4.24
N ASN A 294 34.09 -5.49 4.78
CA ASN A 294 33.46 -6.62 4.11
C ASN A 294 32.47 -7.27 5.06
N SER A 295 31.26 -7.53 4.59
CA SER A 295 30.27 -8.32 5.33
C SER A 295 30.58 -9.80 5.34
N SER A 296 29.91 -10.58 6.18
CA SER A 296 29.82 -12.02 5.94
C SER A 296 28.82 -12.29 4.81
N PRO A 297 29.10 -13.20 3.86
CA PRO A 297 28.09 -13.64 2.89
C PRO A 297 26.93 -14.34 3.62
N LEU A 298 25.74 -14.32 3.03
CA LEU A 298 24.60 -15.09 3.53
C LEU A 298 24.98 -16.58 3.52
N LYS A 299 24.95 -17.23 4.70
CA LYS A 299 25.20 -18.66 4.81
C LYS A 299 23.98 -19.41 4.29
N LYS A 300 24.15 -20.21 3.25
CA LYS A 300 23.12 -21.17 2.82
C LYS A 300 23.34 -22.44 3.64
N GLU A 301 22.38 -22.80 4.48
CA GLU A 301 22.40 -24.11 5.13
C GLU A 301 22.27 -25.18 4.03
N HIS A 302 23.12 -26.20 4.10
CA HIS A 302 23.15 -27.34 3.17
C HIS A 302 22.22 -28.46 3.63
#